data_AF-A0A953B0D1-F1
#
_entry.id   AF-A0A953B0D1-F1
#
_cell.length_a   1.000
_cell.length_b   1.000
_cell.length_c   1.000
_cell.angle_alpha   90.00
_cell.angle_beta   90.00
_cell.angle_gamma   90.00
#
_symmetry.space_group_name_H-M   'P 1'
#
loop_
_entity.id
_entity.type
_entity.pdbx_description
1 polymer ?
#
loop_
_entity_poly.entity_id
_entity_poly.type
_entity_poly.pdbx_seq_one_letter_code
_entity_poly.pdbx_strand_id
1 'polypeptide(L)' 'MSCVIVVSGVWRFYRDEYYKGPHWDLGPGYYESFFAEKGPDDVVSSFQCIALT' A
#
# COMPACT_ATOMS: atom_id res chain seq x y z
N MET A 1 8.88 -1.05 -3.63
CA MET A 1 8.13 -2.16 -3.02
C MET A 1 7.49 -2.88 -4.19
N SER A 2 8.15 -3.94 -4.64
CA SER A 2 7.85 -4.47 -5.98
C SER A 2 6.60 -5.34 -6.02
N CYS A 3 6.18 -5.95 -4.90
CA CYS A 3 4.90 -6.66 -4.78
C CYS A 3 4.42 -6.70 -3.32
N VAL A 4 3.12 -6.95 -3.11
CA VAL A 4 2.49 -7.12 -1.79
C VAL A 4 1.43 -8.22 -1.81
N ILE A 5 1.33 -8.93 -0.69
CA ILE A 5 0.16 -9.78 -0.40
C ILE A 5 -0.47 -9.22 0.86
N VAL A 6 -1.75 -8.85 0.78
CA VAL A 6 -2.57 -8.56 1.95
C VAL A 6 -3.36 -9.83 2.27
N VAL A 7 -3.11 -10.43 3.44
CA VAL A 7 -3.77 -11.67 3.85
C VAL A 7 -5.14 -11.39 4.46
N SER A 8 -5.25 -10.34 5.28
CA SER A 8 -6.49 -9.95 5.98
C SER A 8 -6.45 -8.47 6.35
N GLY A 9 -7.64 -7.88 6.51
CA GLY A 9 -7.84 -6.47 6.81
C GLY A 9 -7.65 -5.56 5.60
N VAL A 10 -7.87 -4.26 5.83
CA VAL A 10 -7.58 -3.19 4.87
C VAL A 10 -6.40 -2.38 5.41
N TRP A 11 -5.40 -2.20 4.57
CA TRP A 11 -4.14 -1.55 4.90
C TRP A 11 -3.92 -0.33 4.02
N ARG A 12 -3.58 0.79 4.65
CA ARG A 12 -3.22 2.02 3.97
C ARG A 12 -1.70 2.14 3.91
N PHE A 13 -1.16 2.25 2.69
CA PHE A 13 0.25 2.46 2.42
C PHE A 13 0.50 3.91 2.04
N TYR A 14 1.58 4.50 2.54
CA TYR A 14 1.96 5.89 2.30
C TYR A 14 3.29 5.96 1.59
N ARG A 15 3.42 6.90 0.63
CA ARG A 15 4.71 7.19 0.01
C ARG A 15 5.72 7.72 1.04
N ASP A 16 5.25 8.58 1.94
CA ASP A 16 6.11 9.28 2.90
C ASP A 16 6.06 8.63 4.29
N GLU A 17 7.03 8.97 5.12
CA GLU A 17 7.11 8.53 6.51
C GLU A 17 5.99 9.15 7.37
N TYR A 18 5.74 8.54 8.53
CA TYR A 18 4.79 9.05 9.53
C TYR A 18 3.35 9.24 9.03
N TYR A 19 2.88 8.38 8.12
CA TYR A 19 1.51 8.37 7.60
C TYR A 19 1.11 9.65 6.86
N LYS A 20 2.06 10.24 6.13
CA LYS A 20 1.89 11.49 5.38
C LYS A 20 1.93 11.27 3.88
N GLY A 21 1.49 12.30 3.15
CA GLY A 21 1.59 12.34 1.70
C GLY A 21 0.59 11.42 0.98
N PRO A 22 0.87 11.12 -0.30
CA PRO A 22 0.05 10.22 -1.12
C PRO A 22 -0.08 8.83 -0.48
N HIS A 23 -1.28 8.26 -0.56
CA HIS A 23 -1.58 6.96 0.02
C HIS A 23 -2.54 6.11 -0.81
N TRP A 24 -2.54 4.80 -0.54
CA TRP A 24 -3.36 3.79 -1.21
C TRP A 24 -3.89 2.78 -0.21
N ASP A 25 -5.17 2.43 -0.34
CA ASP A 25 -5.84 1.43 0.50
C ASP A 25 -5.96 0.11 -0.22
N LEU A 26 -5.38 -0.94 0.36
CA LEU A 26 -5.42 -2.28 -0.17
C LEU A 26 -6.17 -3.22 0.79
N GLY A 27 -7.16 -3.93 0.24
CA GLY A 27 -7.79 -5.05 0.91
C GLY A 27 -7.05 -6.36 0.63
N PRO A 28 -7.59 -7.51 1.07
CA PRO A 28 -6.97 -8.81 0.83
C PRO A 28 -6.77 -9.10 -0.66
N GLY A 29 -5.56 -9.54 -1.02
CA GLY A 29 -5.20 -9.77 -2.43
C GLY A 29 -3.71 -9.84 -2.67
N TYR A 30 -3.34 -10.30 -3.87
CA TYR A 30 -1.97 -10.28 -4.39
C TYR A 30 -1.80 -9.14 -5.38
N TYR A 31 -0.80 -8.31 -5.15
CA TYR A 31 -0.48 -7.11 -5.91
C TYR A 31 0.92 -7.28 -6.47
N GLU A 32 1.01 -7.74 -7.73
CA GLU A 32 2.26 -8.04 -8.43
C GLU A 32 3.13 -6.81 -8.69
N SER A 33 2.52 -5.64 -8.78
CA SER A 33 3.19 -4.34 -8.85
C SER A 33 2.21 -3.25 -8.43
N PHE A 34 2.62 -2.39 -7.49
CA PHE A 34 1.78 -1.28 -7.01
C PHE A 34 1.53 -0.22 -8.10
N PHE A 35 2.40 -0.14 -9.12
CA PHE A 35 2.43 0.95 -10.09
C PHE A 35 2.33 0.48 -11.55
N ALA A 36 1.83 -0.74 -11.80
CA ALA A 36 1.83 -1.36 -13.13
C ALA A 36 1.21 -0.50 -14.25
N GLU A 37 0.31 0.44 -13.93
CA GLU A 37 -0.34 1.27 -14.96
C GLU A 37 -0.28 2.79 -14.74
N LYS A 38 -0.04 3.32 -13.53
CA LYS A 38 0.05 4.78 -13.27
C LYS A 38 0.80 5.12 -11.98
N GLY A 39 2.11 5.39 -12.02
CA GLY A 39 2.76 6.19 -10.97
C GLY A 39 4.28 6.05 -10.86
N PRO A 40 5.00 7.07 -10.35
CA PRO A 40 6.40 7.33 -10.70
C PRO A 40 7.45 6.79 -9.73
N ASP A 41 7.09 6.04 -8.68
CA ASP A 41 8.10 5.62 -7.72
C ASP A 41 7.62 4.48 -6.85
N ASP A 42 8.43 3.44 -6.78
CA ASP A 42 8.25 2.20 -6.02
C ASP A 42 8.44 2.43 -4.50
N VAL A 43 8.06 3.60 -4.00
CA VAL A 43 8.40 4.10 -2.67
C VAL A 43 7.18 4.06 -1.77
N VAL A 44 7.29 3.24 -0.73
CA VAL A 44 6.36 3.17 0.41
C VAL A 44 7.22 3.29 1.67
N SER A 45 6.91 4.26 2.52
CA SER A 45 7.73 4.56 3.71
C SER A 45 6.98 4.38 5.04
N SER A 46 5.65 4.24 5.01
CA SER A 46 4.86 3.87 6.18
C SER A 46 3.53 3.21 5.80
N PHE A 47 2.95 2.41 6.71
CA PHE A 47 1.67 1.74 6.49
C PHE A 47 0.90 1.51 7.80
N GLN A 48 -0.43 1.52 7.75
CA GLN A 48 -1.28 1.24 8.92
C GLN A 48 -2.52 0.44 8.55
N CYS A 49 -2.98 -0.38 9.49
CA CYS A 49 -4.25 -1.09 9.39
C CYS A 49 -5.40 -0.09 9.64
N ILE A 50 -6.35 -0.02 8.72
CA ILE A 50 -7.51 0.88 8.82
C ILE A 50 -8.81 0.15 9.09
N ALA A 51 -8.88 -1.15 8.79
CA ALA A 51 -10.00 -2.00 9.13
C ALA A 51 -9.56 -3.46 9.29
N LEU A 52 -10.13 -4.15 10.27
CA LEU A 52 -10.00 -5.60 10.43
C LEU A 52 -11.19 -6.29 9.76
N THR A 53 -10.94 -7.42 9.12
CA THR A 53 -11.95 -8.33 8.55
C THR A 53 -12.02 -9.60 9.37
#